data_AF-A0A8J3G7S2-F1
#
_entry.id   AF-A0A8J3G7S2-F1
#
_cell.length_a   1.000
_cell.length_b   1.000
_cell.length_c   1.000
_cell.angle_alpha   90.00
_cell.angle_beta   90.00
_cell.angle_gamma   90.00
#
_symmetry.space_group_name_H-M   'P 1'
#
loop_
_entity.id
_entity.type
_entity.pdbx_description
1 polymer ?
#
loop_
_entity_poly.entity_id
_entity_poly.type
_entity_poly.pdbx_seq_one_letter_code
_entity_poly.pdbx_strand_id
1 'polypeptide(L)'
;MLECHSPKELNSKIALTMTLGEKLRKLRSDKKITQTQAAEWLKVAQSTYFDWENDKNYPTAKNFARLIEVFGISAAELVDPDWMVTLHQPAPEEGQTGETVMQGNALRMFEILQENQQKQHKRLEDKIEQLEEKIKLLEKRA
;
A
#
# COMPACT_ATOMS: atom_id res chain seq x y z
N MET A 1 -22.95 30.92 5.15
CA MET A 1 -23.68 29.90 4.37
C MET A 1 -22.83 28.65 4.39
N LEU A 2 -23.22 27.66 5.19
CA LEU A 2 -22.57 26.36 5.24
C LEU A 2 -23.08 25.55 4.05
N GLU A 3 -22.23 25.31 3.05
CA GLU A 3 -22.56 24.38 1.97
C GLU A 3 -22.52 22.96 2.51
N CYS A 4 -23.72 22.47 2.84
CA CYS A 4 -24.02 21.09 3.18
C CYS A 4 -23.72 20.19 1.98
N HIS A 5 -22.55 19.56 1.99
CA HIS A 5 -22.21 18.50 1.04
C HIS A 5 -22.93 17.21 1.46
N SER A 6 -23.75 16.68 0.56
CA SER A 6 -24.56 15.47 0.78
C SER A 6 -23.65 14.22 0.83
N PRO A 7 -23.88 13.25 1.75
CA PRO A 7 -23.14 11.98 1.82
C PRO A 7 -23.15 11.14 0.53
N LYS A 8 -23.97 11.49 -0.46
CA LYS A 8 -24.12 10.75 -1.72
C LYS A 8 -22.89 10.83 -2.64
N GLU A 9 -22.08 11.89 -2.54
CA GLU A 9 -20.88 12.05 -3.39
C GLU A 9 -19.69 11.21 -2.91
N LEU A 10 -19.64 10.86 -1.61
CA LEU A 10 -18.58 10.00 -1.06
C LEU A 10 -18.78 8.53 -1.47
N ASN A 11 -20.03 8.07 -1.55
CA ASN A 11 -20.36 6.70 -1.95
C ASN A 11 -20.12 6.39 -3.44
N SER A 12 -19.94 7.40 -4.30
CA SER A 12 -19.62 7.15 -5.71
C SER A 12 -18.11 7.02 -5.98
N LYS A 13 -17.24 7.57 -5.12
CA LYS A 13 -15.77 7.43 -5.24
C LYS A 13 -15.26 6.11 -4.66
N ILE A 14 -15.87 5.63 -3.57
CA ILE A 14 -15.50 4.35 -2.93
C ILE A 14 -15.81 3.15 -3.85
N ALA A 15 -16.73 3.30 -4.82
CA ALA A 15 -17.11 2.25 -5.76
C ALA A 15 -16.10 1.97 -6.90
N LEU A 16 -14.98 2.72 -6.99
CA LEU A 16 -14.04 2.63 -8.12
C LEU A 16 -12.71 1.92 -7.82
N THR A 17 -12.45 1.56 -6.57
CA THR A 17 -11.15 0.94 -6.18
C THR A 17 -11.24 -0.58 -6.19
N MET A 18 -10.68 -1.23 -7.21
CA MET A 18 -10.58 -2.71 -7.27
C MET A 18 -9.74 -3.25 -6.11
N THR A 19 -10.18 -4.34 -5.47
CA THR A 19 -9.43 -5.01 -4.42
C THR A 19 -8.18 -5.72 -4.97
N LEU A 20 -7.26 -6.11 -4.08
CA LEU A 20 -6.10 -6.92 -4.47
C LEU A 20 -6.57 -8.25 -5.07
N GLY A 21 -7.54 -8.92 -4.45
CA GLY A 21 -8.06 -10.20 -4.93
C GLY A 21 -8.69 -10.10 -6.32
N GLU A 22 -9.44 -9.03 -6.59
CA GLU A 22 -10.01 -8.74 -7.91
C GLU A 22 -8.92 -8.48 -8.95
N LYS A 23 -7.87 -7.73 -8.60
CA LYS A 23 -6.72 -7.50 -9.49
C LYS A 23 -6.00 -8.80 -9.83
N LEU A 24 -5.73 -9.65 -8.83
CA LEU A 24 -5.10 -10.96 -9.04
C LEU A 24 -5.95 -11.85 -9.96
N ARG A 25 -7.27 -11.88 -9.73
CA ARG A 25 -8.20 -12.62 -10.59
C ARG A 25 -8.21 -12.11 -12.02
N LYS A 26 -8.13 -10.80 -12.22
CA LYS A 26 -8.04 -10.17 -13.54
C LYS A 26 -6.74 -10.56 -14.24
N LEU A 27 -5.59 -10.34 -13.59
CA LEU A 27 -4.27 -10.69 -14.11
C LEU A 27 -4.17 -12.17 -14.51
N ARG A 28 -4.74 -13.05 -13.67
CA ARG A 28 -4.82 -14.47 -13.94
C ARG A 28 -5.68 -14.79 -15.17
N SER A 29 -6.85 -14.15 -15.26
CA SER A 29 -7.78 -14.32 -16.39
C SER A 29 -7.19 -13.81 -17.70
N ASP A 30 -6.48 -12.67 -17.67
CA ASP A 30 -5.80 -12.09 -18.83
C ASP A 30 -4.69 -13.01 -19.36
N LYS A 31 -3.98 -13.71 -18.46
CA LYS A 31 -3.02 -14.76 -18.81
C LYS A 31 -3.64 -16.11 -19.12
N LYS A 32 -4.96 -16.28 -18.94
CA LYS A 32 -5.72 -17.51 -19.18
C LYS A 32 -5.21 -18.72 -18.39
N ILE A 33 -4.82 -18.51 -17.14
CA ILE A 33 -4.33 -19.58 -16.25
C ILE A 33 -5.32 -19.87 -15.11
N THR A 34 -5.23 -21.06 -14.53
CA THR A 34 -6.04 -21.46 -13.36
C THR A 34 -5.42 -20.97 -12.06
N GLN A 35 -6.19 -20.97 -10.96
CA GLN A 35 -5.65 -20.62 -9.63
C GLN A 35 -4.51 -21.55 -9.22
N THR A 36 -4.59 -22.82 -9.59
CA THR A 36 -3.52 -23.81 -9.36
C THR A 36 -2.25 -23.43 -10.10
N GLN A 37 -2.34 -23.10 -11.39
CA GLN A 37 -1.19 -22.68 -12.19
C GLN A 37 -0.56 -21.38 -11.67
N ALA A 38 -1.38 -20.40 -11.28
CA ALA A 38 -0.88 -19.16 -10.68
C ALA A 38 -0.13 -19.43 -9.36
N ALA A 39 -0.65 -20.30 -8.50
CA ALA A 39 0.00 -20.71 -7.27
C ALA A 39 1.34 -21.43 -7.51
N GLU A 40 1.39 -22.32 -8.51
CA GLU A 40 2.62 -23.00 -8.94
C GLU A 40 3.69 -22.01 -9.39
N TRP A 41 3.33 -21.02 -10.22
CA TRP A 41 4.25 -20.00 -10.70
C TRP A 41 4.81 -19.14 -9.55
N LEU A 42 3.97 -18.84 -8.56
CA LEU A 42 4.34 -18.04 -7.38
C LEU A 42 5.04 -18.87 -6.28
N LYS A 43 5.09 -20.20 -6.45
CA LYS A 43 5.64 -21.16 -5.48
C LYS A 43 4.96 -21.04 -4.11
N VAL A 44 3.63 -21.03 -4.12
CA VAL A 44 2.76 -21.03 -2.92
C VAL A 44 1.70 -22.12 -3.02
N ALA A 45 1.02 -22.44 -1.92
CA ALA A 45 -0.11 -23.35 -1.96
C ALA A 45 -1.29 -22.74 -2.74
N GLN A 46 -2.06 -23.58 -3.45
CA GLN A 46 -3.27 -23.13 -4.15
C GLN A 46 -4.26 -22.44 -3.20
N SER A 47 -4.42 -22.95 -1.97
CA SER A 47 -5.26 -22.35 -0.94
C SER A 47 -4.81 -20.94 -0.57
N THR A 48 -3.50 -20.69 -0.51
CA THR A 48 -2.94 -19.36 -0.26
C THR A 48 -3.31 -18.39 -1.38
N TYR A 49 -3.15 -18.81 -2.64
CA TYR A 49 -3.51 -17.96 -3.78
C TYR A 49 -5.03 -17.74 -3.87
N PHE A 50 -5.82 -18.78 -3.56
CA PHE A 50 -7.27 -18.67 -3.44
C PHE A 50 -7.67 -17.65 -2.36
N ASP A 51 -7.05 -17.69 -1.19
CA ASP A 51 -7.32 -16.74 -0.12
C ASP A 51 -6.99 -15.31 -0.53
N TRP A 52 -5.92 -15.10 -1.31
CA TRP A 52 -5.60 -13.79 -1.89
C TRP A 52 -6.66 -13.31 -2.88
N GLU A 53 -7.11 -14.16 -3.81
CA GLU A 53 -8.18 -13.81 -4.77
C GLU A 53 -9.55 -13.57 -4.12
N ASN A 54 -9.72 -13.95 -2.86
CA ASN A 54 -10.93 -13.73 -2.07
C ASN A 54 -10.72 -12.72 -0.93
N ASP A 55 -9.60 -11.99 -0.93
CA ASP A 55 -9.27 -10.97 0.07
C ASP A 55 -9.31 -11.47 1.52
N LYS A 56 -9.12 -12.78 1.75
CA LYS A 56 -9.11 -13.40 3.09
C LYS A 56 -7.81 -13.19 3.83
N ASN A 57 -6.71 -13.11 3.10
CA ASN A 57 -5.39 -12.77 3.60
C ASN A 57 -4.59 -12.04 2.51
N TYR A 58 -3.45 -11.48 2.90
CA TYR A 58 -2.61 -10.69 2.00
C TYR A 58 -1.25 -11.37 1.79
N PRO A 59 -0.65 -11.22 0.60
CA PRO A 59 0.70 -11.72 0.34
C PRO A 59 1.72 -10.98 1.21
N THR A 60 2.71 -11.71 1.71
CA THR A 60 3.89 -11.11 2.37
C THR A 60 4.68 -10.25 1.37
N ALA A 61 5.56 -9.37 1.85
CA ALA A 61 6.42 -8.56 0.98
C ALA A 61 7.21 -9.40 -0.04
N LYS A 62 7.67 -10.60 0.37
CA LYS A 62 8.35 -11.54 -0.52
C LYS A 62 7.43 -12.08 -1.62
N ASN A 63 6.20 -12.46 -1.26
CA ASN A 63 5.22 -12.96 -2.23
C ASN A 63 4.70 -11.84 -3.14
N PHE A 64 4.61 -10.62 -2.61
CA PHE A 64 4.27 -9.42 -3.35
C PHE A 64 5.31 -9.11 -4.44
N ALA A 65 6.60 -9.17 -4.10
CA ALA A 65 7.67 -9.02 -5.08
C ALA A 65 7.59 -10.09 -6.19
N ARG A 66 7.24 -11.34 -5.84
CA ARG A 66 7.02 -12.41 -6.83
C ARG A 66 5.82 -12.16 -7.72
N LEU A 67 4.73 -11.60 -7.19
CA LEU A 67 3.56 -11.24 -7.99
C LEU A 67 3.93 -10.24 -9.07
N ILE A 68 4.68 -9.19 -8.71
CA ILE A 68 5.23 -8.19 -9.64
C ILE A 68 6.05 -8.88 -10.74
N GLU A 69 6.98 -9.75 -10.38
CA GLU A 69 7.86 -10.44 -11.32
C GLU A 69 7.10 -11.41 -12.25
N VAL A 70 6.25 -12.27 -11.70
CA VAL A 70 5.52 -13.32 -12.45
C VAL A 70 4.47 -12.70 -13.37
N PHE A 71 3.76 -11.68 -12.89
CA PHE A 71 2.74 -11.03 -13.70
C PHE A 71 3.30 -9.97 -14.65
N GLY A 72 4.51 -9.46 -14.39
CA GLY A 72 5.17 -8.45 -15.22
C GLY A 72 4.54 -7.06 -15.08
N ILE A 73 4.08 -6.73 -13.86
CA ILE A 73 3.37 -5.49 -13.53
C ILE A 73 4.20 -4.64 -12.59
N SER A 74 3.93 -3.33 -12.51
CA SER A 74 4.54 -2.48 -11.48
C SER A 74 3.86 -2.67 -10.11
N ALA A 75 4.56 -2.25 -9.04
CA ALA A 75 3.97 -2.23 -7.70
C ALA A 75 2.70 -1.37 -7.62
N ALA A 76 2.68 -0.23 -8.34
CA ALA A 76 1.54 0.68 -8.39
C ALA A 76 0.33 0.08 -9.13
N GLU A 77 0.55 -0.82 -10.08
CA GLU A 77 -0.57 -1.52 -10.74
C GLU A 77 -1.21 -2.54 -9.80
N LEU A 78 -0.38 -3.25 -9.02
CA LEU A 78 -0.85 -4.23 -8.06
C LEU A 78 -1.59 -3.58 -6.87
N VAL A 79 -1.21 -2.34 -6.53
CA VAL A 79 -1.60 -1.64 -5.32
C VAL A 79 -2.05 -0.22 -5.65
N ASP A 80 -3.34 0.05 -5.46
CA ASP A 80 -3.91 1.38 -5.70
C ASP A 80 -3.71 2.22 -4.44
N PRO A 81 -3.07 3.40 -4.43
CA PRO A 81 -2.78 4.16 -3.21
C PRO A 81 -3.96 4.36 -2.25
N ASP A 82 -5.19 4.44 -2.76
CA ASP A 82 -6.42 4.52 -1.96
C ASP A 82 -6.72 3.24 -1.14
N TRP A 83 -6.13 2.09 -1.48
CA TRP A 83 -6.23 0.82 -0.75
C TRP A 83 -5.54 0.81 0.63
N MET A 84 -4.75 1.85 0.94
CA MET A 84 -3.95 1.92 2.17
C MET A 84 -4.77 2.25 3.42
N VAL A 85 -6.09 2.37 3.30
CA VAL A 85 -7.01 2.70 4.39
C VAL A 85 -7.38 1.48 5.27
N THR A 86 -7.03 0.24 4.89
CA THR A 86 -7.65 -0.97 5.49
C THR A 86 -6.69 -2.03 6.06
N LEU A 87 -5.49 -1.71 6.55
CA LEU A 87 -4.55 -2.75 7.03
C LEU A 87 -3.92 -2.48 8.39
N HIS A 88 -4.73 -2.48 9.47
CA HIS A 88 -4.51 -3.21 10.74
C HIS A 88 -5.58 -2.80 11.77
N GLN A 89 -6.48 -3.70 12.17
CA GLN A 89 -7.20 -3.59 13.45
C GLN A 89 -6.87 -4.83 14.28
N PRO A 90 -6.29 -4.74 15.50
CA PRO A 90 -6.66 -5.71 16.54
C PRO A 90 -8.18 -5.62 16.73
N ALA A 91 -8.84 -6.75 17.01
CA ALA A 91 -10.28 -6.85 17.19
C ALA A 91 -10.83 -5.68 18.04
N PRO A 92 -11.94 -5.05 17.65
CA PRO A 92 -12.47 -3.90 18.37
C PRO A 92 -12.87 -4.33 19.79
N GLU A 93 -12.33 -3.65 20.80
CA GLU A 93 -12.82 -3.77 22.17
C GLU A 93 -14.29 -3.30 22.19
N GLU A 94 -15.16 -4.11 22.79
CA GLU A 94 -16.62 -3.94 22.76
C GLU A 94 -17.02 -2.54 23.23
N GLY A 95 -17.73 -1.79 22.36
CA GLY A 95 -18.39 -0.53 22.74
C GLY A 95 -18.07 0.71 21.89
N GLN A 96 -17.18 0.64 20.89
CA GLN A 96 -16.91 1.77 19.99
C GLN A 96 -17.55 1.55 18.61
N THR A 97 -18.30 2.54 18.11
CA THR A 97 -18.83 2.51 16.74
C THR A 97 -17.67 2.52 15.73
N GLY A 98 -17.72 1.65 14.72
CA GLY A 98 -16.61 1.41 13.79
C GLY A 98 -16.06 2.65 13.07
N GLU A 99 -16.85 3.73 12.99
CA GLU A 99 -16.47 5.02 12.42
C GLU A 99 -15.40 5.76 13.25
N THR A 100 -15.48 5.69 14.58
CA THR A 100 -14.55 6.38 15.50
C THR A 100 -13.17 5.70 15.51
N VAL A 101 -13.15 4.37 15.41
CA VAL A 101 -11.94 3.56 15.35
C VAL A 101 -11.21 3.75 14.01
N MET A 102 -11.96 3.89 12.91
CA MET A 102 -11.40 4.16 11.58
C MET A 102 -10.67 5.51 11.51
N GLN A 103 -11.25 6.57 12.11
CA GLN A 103 -10.63 7.89 12.15
C GLN A 103 -9.34 7.89 12.99
N GLY A 104 -9.32 7.19 14.14
CA GLY A 104 -8.13 7.09 14.99
C GLY A 104 -6.95 6.34 14.36
N ASN A 105 -7.22 5.24 13.64
CA ASN A 105 -6.17 4.44 12.99
C ASN A 105 -5.58 5.14 11.76
N ALA A 106 -6.41 5.83 10.97
CA ALA A 106 -5.95 6.64 9.85
C ALA A 106 -5.05 7.79 10.33
N LEU A 107 -5.39 8.42 11.46
CA LEU A 107 -4.61 9.49 12.05
C LEU A 107 -3.22 9.00 12.50
N ARG A 108 -3.17 7.86 13.20
CA ARG A 108 -1.90 7.25 13.63
C ARG A 108 -1.03 6.82 12.46
N MET A 109 -1.62 6.31 11.38
CA MET A 109 -0.87 5.97 10.17
C MET A 109 -0.33 7.21 9.46
N PHE A 110 -1.13 8.29 9.41
CA PHE A 110 -0.70 9.57 8.84
C PHE A 110 0.47 10.17 9.62
N GLU A 111 0.43 10.13 10.96
CA GLU A 111 1.53 10.57 11.84
C GLU A 111 2.81 9.77 11.57
N ILE A 112 2.72 8.43 11.54
CA ILE A 112 3.89 7.57 11.26
C ILE A 112 4.47 7.84 9.87
N LEU A 113 3.62 8.03 8.86
CA LEU A 113 4.06 8.35 7.50
C LEU A 113 4.71 9.72 7.45
N GLN A 114 4.14 10.73 8.11
CA GLN A 114 4.74 12.06 8.21
C GLN A 114 6.10 12.02 8.91
N GLU A 115 6.22 11.33 10.05
CA GLU A 115 7.48 11.17 10.75
C GLU A 115 8.53 10.49 9.88
N ASN A 116 8.16 9.44 9.15
CA ASN A 116 9.08 8.76 8.25
C ASN A 116 9.54 9.68 7.11
N GLN A 117 8.64 10.46 6.52
CA GLN A 117 9.00 11.46 5.51
C GLN A 117 9.94 12.54 6.08
N GLN A 118 9.66 13.06 7.27
CA GLN A 118 10.52 14.04 7.94
C GLN A 118 11.91 13.47 8.27
N LYS A 119 12.00 12.22 8.73
CA LYS A 119 13.28 11.56 8.99
C LYS A 119 14.10 11.38 7.71
N GLN A 120 13.45 11.03 6.59
CA GLN A 120 14.14 10.94 5.30
C GLN A 120 14.61 12.32 4.82
N HIS A 121 13.77 13.36 4.97
CA HIS A 121 14.12 14.73 4.62
C HIS A 121 15.35 15.21 5.39
N LYS A 122 15.32 15.07 6.73
CA LYS A 122 16.46 15.44 7.58
C LYS A 122 17.74 14.72 7.19
N ARG A 123 17.66 13.43 6.88
CA ARG A 123 18.84 12.65 6.45
C ARG A 123 19.38 13.11 5.10
N LEU A 124 18.53 13.61 4.21
CA LEU A 124 18.95 14.20 2.94
C LEU A 124 19.61 15.57 3.17
N GLU A 125 19.04 16.40 4.04
CA GLU A 125 19.61 17.69 4.44
C GLU A 125 21.02 17.52 5.04
N ASP A 126 21.19 16.60 5.99
CA ASP A 126 22.50 16.30 6.61
C ASP A 126 23.53 15.87 5.54
N LYS A 127 23.11 15.13 4.50
CA LYS A 127 23.99 14.72 3.40
C LYS A 127 24.36 15.90 2.50
N ILE A 128 23.42 16.79 2.22
CA ILE A 128 23.67 18.00 1.42
C ILE A 128 24.70 18.87 2.14
N GLU A 129 24.52 19.12 3.44
CA GLU A 129 25.46 19.90 4.26
C GLU A 129 26.87 19.28 4.25
N GLN A 130 26.97 17.95 4.40
CA GLN A 130 28.26 17.25 4.31
C GLN A 130 28.92 17.37 2.94
N LEU A 131 28.13 17.37 1.86
CA LEU A 131 28.65 17.55 0.50
C LEU A 131 29.12 18.99 0.29
N GLU A 132 28.39 19.97 0.79
CA GLU A 132 28.77 21.39 0.72
C GLU A 132 30.09 21.66 1.45
N GLU A 133 30.27 21.12 2.66
CA GLU A 133 31.54 21.25 3.39
C GLU A 133 32.70 20.51 2.69
N LYS A 134 32.43 19.37 2.05
CA LYS A 134 33.44 18.69 1.22
C LYS A 134 33.84 19.52 0.00
N ILE A 135 32.88 20.13 -0.70
CA ILE A 135 33.15 20.99 -1.85
C ILE A 135 34.01 22.18 -1.41
N LYS A 136 33.62 22.86 -0.33
CA LYS A 136 34.37 23.99 0.25
C LYS A 136 35.81 23.62 0.64
N LEU A 137 36.03 22.39 1.14
CA LEU A 137 37.38 21.91 1.46
C LEU A 137 38.21 21.65 0.20
N LEU A 138 37.58 21.14 -0.87
CA LEU A 138 38.24 20.91 -2.15
C LEU A 138 38.59 22.23 -2.85
N GLU A 139 37.71 23.22 -2.80
CA GLU A 139 37.96 24.56 -3.35
C GLU A 139 39.11 25.29 -2.64
N LYS A 140 39.29 25.08 -1.32
CA LYS A 140 40.43 25.63 -0.58
C LYS A 140 41.78 24.96 -0.88
N ARG A 141 41.78 23.81 -1.55
CA ARG A 141 42.98 23.03 -1.89
C ARG A 141 43.41 23.22 -3.35
N ALA A 142 42.59 23.90 -4.16
CA ALA A 142 42.89 24.30 -5.54
C ALA A 142 43.51 25.71 -5.57
#